data_AF-A0A5B0WPR0-F1
#
_entry.id   AF-A0A5B0WPR0-F1
#
_cell.length_a   1.000
_cell.length_b   1.000
_cell.length_c   1.000
_cell.angle_alpha   90.00
_cell.angle_beta   90.00
_cell.angle_gamma   90.00
#
_symmetry.space_group_name_H-M   'P 1'
#
loop_
_entity.id
_entity.type
_entity.pdbx_description
1 polymer ?
#
loop_
_entity_poly.entity_id
_entity_poly.type
_entity_poly.pdbx_seq_one_letter_code
_entity_poly.pdbx_strand_id
1 'polypeptide(L)'
;MAAIAFDPLEYARALESSGVPREQAEVHAKAMTQVFVHNMDALVTRDYLDTRFTEFETRIEAKMDRRFAQVDARFAEMEVRFARINVMLGVILVAVAIPVLQTLLTWVS
;
A
#
# COMPACT_ATOMS: atom_id res chain seq x y z
N MET A 1 10.87 -16.40 -16.38
CA MET A 1 10.74 -17.87 -16.42
C MET A 1 9.40 -18.17 -17.06
N ALA A 2 9.38 -18.69 -18.28
CA ALA A 2 8.13 -19.17 -18.87
C ALA A 2 7.71 -20.42 -18.09
N ALA A 3 6.51 -20.43 -17.54
CA ALA A 3 5.92 -21.65 -17.00
C ALA A 3 5.82 -22.63 -18.16
N ILE A 4 6.57 -23.73 -18.11
CA ILE A 4 6.41 -24.82 -19.06
C ILE A 4 5.05 -25.44 -18.72
N ALA A 5 4.02 -25.10 -19.50
CA ALA A 5 2.71 -25.68 -19.34
C ALA A 5 2.79 -27.18 -19.65
N PHE A 6 2.18 -28.00 -18.81
CA PHE A 6 2.11 -29.44 -19.04
C PHE A 6 1.31 -29.71 -20.33
N ASP A 7 1.94 -30.37 -21.31
CA ASP A 7 1.30 -30.83 -22.55
C ASP A 7 0.91 -32.31 -22.42
N PRO A 8 -0.39 -32.64 -22.29
CA PRO A 8 -0.86 -34.01 -22.14
C PRO A 8 -0.58 -34.90 -23.36
N LEU A 9 -0.54 -34.31 -24.56
CA LEU A 9 -0.33 -35.03 -25.83
C LEU A 9 1.13 -35.43 -25.99
N GLU A 10 2.07 -34.54 -25.67
CA GLU A 10 3.49 -34.90 -25.63
C GLU A 10 3.76 -35.98 -24.57
N TYR A 11 3.13 -35.87 -23.40
CA TYR A 11 3.27 -36.87 -22.34
C TYR A 11 2.73 -38.25 -22.75
N ALA A 12 1.56 -38.32 -23.40
CA ALA A 12 1.02 -39.57 -23.91
C ALA A 12 1.95 -40.20 -24.97
N ARG A 13 2.47 -39.39 -25.91
CA ARG A 13 3.41 -39.87 -26.93
C ARG A 13 4.72 -40.38 -26.33
N ALA A 14 5.23 -39.73 -25.29
CA ALA A 14 6.42 -40.17 -24.58
C ALA A 14 6.20 -41.56 -23.95
N LEU A 15 5.03 -41.79 -23.34
CA LEU A 15 4.65 -43.11 -22.80
C LEU A 15 4.52 -44.17 -23.89
N GLU A 16 3.90 -43.85 -25.03
CA GLU A 16 3.83 -44.76 -26.18
C GLU A 16 5.23 -45.15 -26.69
N SER A 17 6.14 -44.16 -26.80
CA SER A 17 7.51 -44.39 -27.26
C SER A 17 8.35 -45.24 -26.31
N SER A 18 7.93 -45.34 -25.04
CA SER A 18 8.56 -46.17 -24.01
C SER A 18 7.90 -47.54 -23.83
N GLY A 19 6.96 -47.90 -24.71
CA GLY A 19 6.35 -49.22 -24.77
C GLY A 19 5.01 -49.35 -24.06
N VAL A 20 4.44 -48.25 -23.55
CA VAL A 20 3.09 -48.26 -22.96
C VAL A 20 2.04 -48.31 -24.07
N PRO A 21 1.04 -49.21 -24.01
CA PRO A 21 -0.05 -49.23 -24.97
C PRO A 21 -0.78 -47.89 -25.03
N ARG A 22 -1.17 -47.45 -26.23
CA ARG A 22 -1.77 -46.13 -26.46
C ARG A 22 -2.98 -45.82 -25.56
N GLU A 23 -3.86 -46.79 -25.34
CA GLU A 23 -5.00 -46.61 -24.41
C GLU A 23 -4.54 -46.30 -22.97
N GLN A 24 -3.48 -46.95 -22.49
CA GLN A 24 -2.95 -46.72 -21.15
C GLN A 24 -2.20 -45.39 -21.06
N ALA A 25 -1.47 -45.02 -22.12
CA ALA A 25 -0.76 -43.75 -22.21
C ALA A 25 -1.74 -42.56 -22.16
N GLU A 26 -2.86 -42.63 -22.87
CA GLU A 26 -3.91 -41.61 -22.84
C GLU A 26 -4.58 -41.51 -21.46
N VAL A 27 -4.86 -42.64 -20.80
CA VAL A 27 -5.39 -42.66 -19.42
C VAL A 27 -4.42 -42.03 -18.45
N HIS A 28 -3.12 -42.34 -18.53
CA HIS A 28 -2.08 -41.72 -17.70
C HIS A 28 -1.98 -40.21 -17.93
N ALA A 29 -2.01 -39.77 -19.19
CA ALA A 29 -1.99 -38.34 -19.52
C ALA A 29 -3.20 -37.60 -18.96
N LYS A 30 -4.39 -38.20 -19.09
CA LYS A 30 -5.64 -37.63 -18.59
C LYS A 30 -5.64 -37.54 -17.06
N ALA A 31 -5.20 -38.59 -16.37
CA ALA A 31 -5.07 -38.61 -14.92
C ALA A 31 -4.07 -37.54 -14.43
N MET A 32 -2.90 -37.43 -15.06
CA MET A 32 -1.92 -36.39 -14.70
C MET A 32 -2.42 -34.97 -14.98
N THR A 33 -3.16 -34.77 -16.08
CA THR A 33 -3.78 -33.47 -16.37
C THR A 33 -4.78 -33.08 -15.29
N GLN A 34 -5.63 -34.02 -14.87
CA GLN A 34 -6.61 -33.76 -13.81
C GLN A 34 -5.94 -33.45 -12.47
N VAL A 35 -4.91 -34.18 -12.09
CA VAL A 35 -4.13 -33.90 -10.86
C VAL A 35 -3.44 -32.54 -10.97
N PHE A 36 -2.88 -32.20 -12.12
CA PHE A 36 -2.24 -30.90 -12.34
C PHE A 36 -3.24 -29.75 -12.26
N VAL A 37 -4.39 -29.84 -12.93
CA VAL A 37 -5.45 -28.81 -12.87
C VAL A 37 -6.04 -28.69 -11.47
N HIS A 38 -6.32 -29.81 -10.80
CA HIS A 38 -6.80 -29.80 -9.43
C HIS A 38 -5.78 -29.21 -8.45
N ASN A 39 -4.49 -29.52 -8.64
CA ASN A 39 -3.41 -28.88 -7.89
C ASN A 39 -3.16 -27.43 -8.32
N MET A 40 -3.55 -26.98 -9.51
CA MET A 40 -3.52 -25.58 -9.92
C MET A 40 -4.64 -24.76 -9.28
N ASP A 41 -5.83 -25.34 -9.14
CA ASP A 41 -6.91 -24.74 -8.36
C ASP A 41 -6.58 -24.74 -6.86
N ALA A 42 -5.94 -25.81 -6.38
CA ALA A 42 -5.45 -25.93 -5.01
C ALA A 42 -4.05 -25.34 -4.79
N LEU A 43 -3.43 -24.73 -5.82
CA LEU A 43 -2.06 -24.25 -5.71
C LEU A 43 -2.06 -23.11 -4.69
N VAL A 44 -1.30 -23.39 -3.63
CA VAL A 44 -0.91 -22.67 -2.41
C VAL A 44 -0.66 -21.16 -2.53
N THR A 45 -0.89 -20.53 -3.66
CA THR A 45 -0.60 -19.12 -3.87
C THR A 45 -1.81 -18.25 -4.04
N ARG A 46 -2.97 -18.66 -4.59
CA ARG A 46 -4.03 -17.65 -4.79
C ARG A 46 -4.70 -17.21 -3.48
N ASP A 47 -5.36 -18.11 -2.75
CA ASP A 47 -6.03 -17.76 -1.48
C ASP A 47 -5.03 -17.32 -0.40
N TYR A 48 -3.86 -17.95 -0.36
CA TYR A 48 -2.79 -17.57 0.55
C TYR A 48 -2.26 -16.17 0.23
N LEU A 49 -1.98 -15.84 -1.05
CA LEU A 49 -1.56 -14.50 -1.42
C LEU A 49 -2.69 -13.50 -1.19
N ASP A 50 -3.94 -13.84 -1.49
CA ASP A 50 -5.10 -12.96 -1.28
C ASP A 50 -5.26 -12.60 0.20
N THR A 51 -5.13 -13.59 1.09
CA THR A 51 -5.11 -13.39 2.54
C THR A 51 -3.95 -12.49 2.95
N ARG A 52 -2.74 -12.76 2.44
CA ARG A 52 -1.54 -11.98 2.78
C ARG A 52 -1.59 -10.55 2.22
N PHE A 53 -2.20 -10.35 1.05
CA PHE A 53 -2.43 -9.03 0.47
C PHE A 53 -3.44 -8.25 1.30
N THR A 54 -4.54 -8.88 1.72
CA THR A 54 -5.55 -8.26 2.60
C THR A 54 -4.96 -7.89 3.96
N GLU A 55 -4.17 -8.77 4.58
CA GLU A 55 -3.45 -8.46 5.83
C GLU A 55 -2.45 -7.32 5.65
N PHE A 56 -1.79 -7.25 4.49
CA PHE A 56 -0.83 -6.20 4.19
C PHE A 56 -1.53 -4.85 3.97
N GLU A 57 -2.64 -4.83 3.24
CA GLU A 57 -3.46 -3.66 2.97
C GLU A 57 -4.00 -3.05 4.27
N THR A 58 -4.64 -3.87 5.10
CA THR A 58 -5.17 -3.45 6.42
C THR A 58 -4.08 -2.91 7.34
N ARG A 59 -2.89 -3.52 7.34
CA ARG A 59 -1.75 -3.04 8.14
C ARG A 59 -1.20 -1.71 7.63
N ILE A 60 -1.16 -1.51 6.30
CA ILE A 60 -0.72 -0.24 5.71
C ILE A 60 -1.72 0.85 6.04
N GLU A 61 -3.01 0.61 5.81
CA GLU A 61 -4.08 1.57 6.09
C GLU A 61 -4.01 2.04 7.54
N ALA A 62 -4.01 1.11 8.50
CA ALA A 62 -3.92 1.43 9.93
C ALA A 62 -2.63 2.19 10.30
N LYS A 63 -1.51 1.93 9.62
CA LYS A 63 -0.25 2.64 9.85
C LYS A 63 -0.26 4.04 9.24
N MET A 64 -0.87 4.20 8.06
CA MET A 64 -1.00 5.48 7.38
C MET A 64 -1.93 6.39 8.15
N ASP A 65 -3.10 5.92 8.57
CA ASP A 65 -4.06 6.69 9.37
C ASP A 65 -3.44 7.22 10.66
N ARG A 66 -2.71 6.36 11.38
CA ARG A 66 -1.99 6.80 12.60
C ARG A 66 -0.94 7.87 12.31
N ARG A 67 -0.23 7.76 11.18
CA ARG A 67 0.77 8.76 10.80
C ARG A 67 0.11 10.08 10.38
N PHE A 68 -0.98 10.03 9.61
CA PHE A 68 -1.74 11.22 9.25
C PHE A 68 -2.31 11.92 10.47
N ALA A 69 -2.96 11.17 11.38
CA ALA A 69 -3.47 11.73 12.64
C ALA A 69 -2.36 12.38 13.49
N GLN A 70 -1.16 11.78 13.52
CA GLN A 70 0.00 12.38 14.21
C GLN A 70 0.47 13.67 13.53
N VAL A 71 0.46 13.70 12.20
CA VAL A 71 0.83 14.89 11.41
C VAL A 71 -0.20 16.00 11.66
N ASP A 72 -1.49 15.71 11.61
CA ASP A 72 -2.57 16.66 11.87
C ASP A 72 -2.46 17.27 13.27
N ALA A 73 -2.17 16.44 14.29
CA ALA A 73 -1.96 16.91 15.65
C ALA A 73 -0.77 17.89 15.76
N ARG A 74 0.32 17.64 15.02
CA ARG A 74 1.48 18.55 14.98
C ARG A 74 1.16 19.85 14.25
N PHE A 75 0.38 19.79 13.17
CA PHE A 75 -0.08 21.00 12.48
C PHE A 75 -0.99 21.85 13.38
N ALA A 76 -1.95 21.25 14.08
CA ALA A 76 -2.79 21.95 15.03
C ALA A 76 -1.96 22.62 16.16
N GLU A 77 -0.95 21.91 16.69
CA GLU A 77 -0.04 22.50 17.68
C GLU A 77 0.73 23.70 17.11
N MET A 78 1.19 23.60 15.86
CA MET A 78 1.89 24.66 15.17
C MET A 78 0.99 25.88 14.92
N GLU A 79 -0.28 25.68 14.55
CA GLU A 79 -1.26 26.75 14.40
C GLU A 79 -1.47 27.52 15.71
N VAL A 80 -1.60 26.81 16.83
CA VAL A 80 -1.72 27.44 18.16
C VAL A 80 -0.49 28.28 18.50
N ARG A 81 0.72 27.75 18.21
CA ARG A 81 1.97 28.48 18.42
C ARG A 81 2.05 29.74 17.55
N PHE A 82 1.67 29.65 16.27
CA PHE A 82 1.63 30.81 15.38
C PHE A 82 0.59 31.84 15.81
N ALA A 83 -0.60 31.42 16.23
CA ALA A 83 -1.62 32.32 16.76
C ALA A 83 -1.08 33.10 17.97
N ARG A 84 -0.39 32.42 18.90
CA ARG A 84 0.25 33.07 20.05
C ARG A 84 1.32 34.08 19.61
N ILE A 85 2.17 33.72 18.65
CA ILE A 85 3.19 34.63 18.11
C ILE A 85 2.54 35.86 17.48
N ASN A 86 1.49 35.68 16.66
CA ASN A 86 0.76 36.77 16.02
C ASN A 86 0.17 37.74 17.04
N VAL A 87 -0.40 37.22 18.14
CA VAL A 87 -0.92 38.05 19.23
C VAL A 87 0.20 38.86 19.89
N MET A 88 1.33 38.22 20.25
CA MET A 88 2.46 38.94 20.86
C MET A 88 3.04 40.01 19.94
N LEU A 89 3.18 39.69 18.64
CA LEU A 89 3.63 40.65 17.64
C LEU A 89 2.67 41.84 17.54
N GLY A 90 1.35 41.61 17.56
CA GLY A 90 0.34 42.67 17.59
C GLY A 90 0.49 43.57 18.81
N VAL A 91 0.68 43.00 20.01
CA VAL A 91 0.91 43.76 21.24
C VAL A 91 2.17 44.62 21.15
N ILE A 92 3.28 44.05 20.65
CA ILE A 92 4.55 44.79 20.46
C ILE A 92 4.37 45.92 19.45
N LEU A 93 3.68 45.66 18.33
CA LEU A 93 3.39 46.68 17.31
C LEU A 93 2.65 47.87 17.91
N VAL A 94 1.61 47.62 18.73
CA VAL A 94 0.86 48.69 19.41
C VAL A 94 1.74 49.43 20.42
N ALA A 95 2.51 48.69 21.23
CA ALA A 95 3.40 49.28 22.22
C ALA A 95 4.48 50.20 21.59
N VAL A 96 4.93 49.88 20.38
CA VAL A 96 5.91 50.70 19.64
C VAL A 96 5.22 51.82 18.84
N ALA A 97 4.07 51.57 18.22
CA ALA A 97 3.38 52.55 17.38
C ALA A 97 2.80 53.71 18.18
N ILE A 98 2.25 53.47 19.38
CA ILE A 98 1.62 54.51 20.20
C ILE A 98 2.60 55.65 20.54
N PRO A 99 3.79 55.41 21.12
CA PRO A 99 4.75 56.46 21.42
C PRO A 99 5.22 57.23 20.17
N VAL A 100 5.44 56.53 19.06
CA VAL A 100 5.84 57.17 17.79
C VAL A 100 4.76 58.13 17.31
N LEU A 101 3.49 57.74 17.35
CA LEU A 101 2.37 58.61 16.99
C LEU A 101 2.24 59.80 17.95
N GLN A 102 2.42 59.58 19.26
CA GLN A 102 2.39 60.65 20.27
C GLN A 102 3.49 61.68 20.01
N THR A 103 4.73 61.24 19.77
CA THR A 103 5.84 62.15 19.46
C THR A 103 5.52 62.96 18.21
N LEU A 104 5.13 62.33 17.10
CA LEU A 104 4.78 63.03 15.87
C LEU A 104 3.66 64.07 16.05
N LEU A 105 2.64 63.76 16.85
CA LEU A 105 1.57 64.71 17.17
C LEU A 105 2.10 65.94 17.91
N THR A 106 3.00 65.76 18.89
CA THR A 106 3.62 66.88 19.63
C THR A 106 4.52 67.76 18.77
N TRP A 107 5.08 67.26 17.67
CA TRP A 107 5.86 68.07 16.73
C TRP A 107 4.99 68.91 15.77
N VAL A 108 3.72 68.51 15.60
CA VAL A 108 2.78 69.12 14.63
C VAL A 108 1.81 70.12 15.28
N SER A 109 1.51 69.99 16.58
CA SER A 109 0.68 70.94 17.35
C SER A 109 1.48 72.13 17.87
#